data_AF-A0A935TG38-F1
#
_entry.id   AF-A0A935TG38-F1
#
_cell.length_a   1.000
_cell.length_b   1.000
_cell.length_c   1.000
_cell.angle_alpha   90.00
_cell.angle_beta   90.00
_cell.angle_gamma   90.00
#
_symmetry.space_group_name_H-M   'P 1'
#
loop_
_entity.id
_entity.type
_entity.pdbx_description
1 polymer ?
#
loop_
_entity_poly.entity_id
_entity_poly.type
_entity_poly.pdbx_seq_one_letter_code
_entity_poly.pdbx_strand_id
1 'polypeptide(L)'
;MDRPDAAQVSIQSHDNFEKLVERCRQLPPVAVAVAHPCDESSLGSALEAVREGLIEAILVGPVARIRAVAEQHGFDLSGIQIEDVAHNHAAAYRAVEMINSRMLCTTDAASLCKMADRGQITGAILDGPLALDNAISKEAARIKKIESVVAGDPDIVVVPDLASGNILAKQLTFMSNADGAGIVLGARVPIILTSRADNKRAKLASCAVACLMASATILAKPTKSGA
;
A
#
# COMPACT_ATOMS: atom_id res chain seq x y z
N MET A 1 26.86 -51.17 38.56
CA MET A 1 26.67 -49.75 38.17
C MET A 1 26.08 -49.75 36.78
N ASP A 2 24.77 -49.56 36.72
CA ASP A 2 24.00 -49.50 35.46
C ASP A 2 24.28 -48.14 34.79
N ARG A 3 24.61 -48.14 33.49
CA ARG A 3 24.72 -46.90 32.72
C ARG A 3 23.30 -46.44 32.39
N PRO A 4 22.89 -45.21 32.72
CA PRO A 4 21.58 -44.71 32.30
C PRO A 4 21.53 -44.66 30.78
N ASP A 5 20.41 -45.16 30.24
CA ASP A 5 20.09 -45.22 28.82
C ASP A 5 20.24 -43.83 28.19
N ALA A 6 20.91 -43.76 27.03
CA ALA A 6 21.11 -42.50 26.34
C ALA A 6 19.75 -41.87 25.98
N ALA A 7 19.58 -40.58 26.25
CA ALA A 7 18.35 -39.86 25.93
C ALA A 7 18.00 -40.04 24.45
N GLN A 8 16.84 -40.65 24.16
CA GLN A 8 16.32 -40.74 22.81
C GLN A 8 15.92 -39.34 22.33
N VAL A 9 16.64 -38.83 21.34
CA VAL A 9 16.27 -37.61 20.61
C VAL A 9 15.27 -38.02 19.52
N SER A 10 13.99 -37.68 19.68
CA SER A 10 13.03 -37.77 18.58
C SER A 10 13.00 -36.44 17.82
N ILE A 11 13.34 -36.46 16.55
CA ILE A 11 13.12 -35.31 15.65
C ILE A 11 11.63 -35.34 15.28
N GLN A 12 10.84 -34.43 15.83
CA GLN A 12 9.45 -34.25 15.40
C GLN A 12 9.39 -33.29 14.20
N SER A 13 9.19 -33.83 13.00
CA SER A 13 8.77 -33.03 11.85
C SER A 13 7.38 -32.49 12.11
N HIS A 14 7.23 -31.18 12.18
CA HIS A 14 5.92 -30.56 12.31
C HIS A 14 5.32 -30.45 10.91
N ASP A 15 4.50 -31.43 10.50
CA ASP A 15 3.77 -31.47 9.21
C ASP A 15 2.65 -30.40 9.13
N ASN A 16 2.85 -29.23 9.74
CA ASN A 16 1.91 -28.12 9.74
C ASN A 16 1.81 -27.45 8.37
N PHE A 17 2.83 -27.60 7.52
CA PHE A 17 2.85 -27.03 6.18
C PHE A 17 1.78 -27.65 5.27
N GLU A 18 1.75 -28.97 5.13
CA GLU A 18 0.75 -29.66 4.30
C GLU A 18 -0.67 -29.37 4.80
N LYS A 19 -0.86 -29.38 6.13
CA LYS A 19 -2.16 -29.04 6.75
C LYS A 19 -2.58 -27.59 6.46
N LEU A 20 -1.65 -26.65 6.40
CA LEU A 20 -1.90 -25.26 6.05
C LEU A 20 -2.31 -25.14 4.59
N VAL A 21 -1.52 -25.74 3.67
CA VAL A 21 -1.80 -25.72 2.23
C VAL A 21 -3.16 -26.34 1.94
N GLU A 22 -3.44 -27.52 2.51
CA GLU A 22 -4.72 -28.21 2.32
C GLU A 22 -5.91 -27.38 2.81
N ARG A 23 -5.74 -26.66 3.93
CA ARG A 23 -6.76 -25.74 4.42
C ARG A 23 -6.94 -24.53 3.50
N CYS A 24 -5.86 -24.00 2.93
CA CYS A 24 -5.91 -22.87 2.01
C CYS A 24 -6.52 -23.24 0.64
N ARG A 25 -6.33 -24.47 0.16
CA ARG A 25 -6.99 -24.99 -1.07
C ARG A 25 -8.52 -24.96 -1.00
N GLN A 26 -9.10 -24.96 0.21
CA GLN A 26 -10.54 -24.87 0.43
C GLN A 26 -11.07 -23.43 0.43
N LEU A 27 -10.20 -22.44 0.32
CA LEU A 27 -10.54 -21.02 0.27
C LEU A 27 -10.47 -20.52 -1.19
N PRO A 28 -11.19 -19.45 -1.53
CA PRO A 28 -10.99 -18.81 -2.82
C PRO A 28 -9.54 -18.28 -2.94
N PRO A 29 -8.91 -18.40 -4.12
CA PRO A 29 -7.54 -17.90 -4.32
C PRO A 29 -7.44 -16.40 -4.03
N VAL A 30 -6.30 -15.96 -3.49
CA VAL A 30 -6.05 -14.53 -3.24
C VAL A 30 -5.28 -13.95 -4.42
N ALA A 31 -5.66 -12.78 -4.95
CA ALA A 31 -4.87 -12.18 -6.02
C ALA A 31 -3.62 -11.54 -5.44
N VAL A 32 -2.48 -11.86 -6.05
CA VAL A 32 -1.16 -11.49 -5.55
C VAL A 32 -0.34 -10.92 -6.70
N ALA A 33 0.11 -9.68 -6.56
CA ALA A 33 1.14 -9.13 -7.42
C ALA A 33 2.51 -9.64 -6.96
N VAL A 34 3.16 -10.46 -7.79
CA VAL A 34 4.51 -10.99 -7.50
C VAL A 34 5.52 -10.03 -8.10
N ALA A 35 6.18 -9.26 -7.23
CA ALA A 35 7.16 -8.26 -7.64
C ALA A 35 8.52 -8.91 -7.95
N HIS A 36 8.99 -8.69 -9.17
CA HIS A 36 10.28 -9.08 -9.72
C HIS A 36 10.63 -10.59 -9.66
N PRO A 37 9.77 -11.51 -10.15
CA PRO A 37 10.06 -12.95 -10.17
C PRO A 37 11.00 -13.30 -11.33
N CYS A 38 12.25 -12.83 -11.26
CA CYS A 38 13.26 -12.94 -12.34
C CYS A 38 14.32 -14.02 -12.08
N ASP A 39 14.04 -14.98 -11.21
CA ASP A 39 14.88 -16.14 -10.91
C ASP A 39 14.01 -17.40 -10.77
N GLU A 40 14.63 -18.57 -10.86
CA GLU A 40 13.96 -19.88 -10.84
C GLU A 40 13.08 -20.07 -9.60
N SER A 41 13.60 -19.73 -8.43
CA SER A 41 12.91 -19.94 -7.16
C SER A 41 11.68 -19.04 -7.07
N SER A 42 11.86 -17.74 -7.29
CA SER A 42 10.78 -16.75 -7.20
C SER A 42 9.66 -17.00 -8.22
N LEU A 43 10.02 -17.29 -9.47
CA LEU A 43 9.04 -17.59 -10.52
C LEU A 43 8.39 -18.97 -10.29
N GLY A 44 9.20 -19.99 -9.98
CA GLY A 44 8.73 -21.35 -9.73
C GLY A 44 7.71 -21.40 -8.59
N SER A 45 8.02 -20.81 -7.43
CA SER A 45 7.11 -20.78 -6.28
C SER A 45 5.82 -20.02 -6.56
N ALA A 46 5.89 -18.91 -7.31
CA ALA A 46 4.68 -18.17 -7.70
C ALA A 46 3.75 -19.02 -8.58
N LEU A 47 4.32 -19.72 -9.56
CA LEU A 47 3.55 -20.58 -10.48
C LEU A 47 3.04 -21.85 -9.80
N GLU A 48 3.79 -22.39 -8.85
CA GLU A 48 3.33 -23.50 -8.00
C GLU A 48 2.15 -23.05 -7.14
N ALA A 49 2.21 -21.89 -6.50
CA ALA A 49 1.10 -21.35 -5.72
C ALA A 49 -0.16 -21.10 -6.58
N VAL A 50 0.01 -20.72 -7.86
CA VAL A 50 -1.10 -20.64 -8.83
C VAL A 50 -1.67 -22.01 -9.13
N ARG A 51 -0.82 -23.02 -9.41
CA ARG A 51 -1.26 -24.40 -9.68
C ARG A 51 -2.00 -25.04 -8.51
N GLU A 52 -1.57 -24.70 -7.30
CA GLU A 52 -2.19 -25.15 -6.06
C GLU A 52 -3.51 -24.42 -5.73
N GLY A 53 -3.93 -23.47 -6.57
CA GLY A 53 -5.16 -22.69 -6.36
C GLY A 53 -5.09 -21.75 -5.15
N LEU A 54 -3.89 -21.46 -4.64
CA LEU A 54 -3.69 -20.60 -3.48
C LEU A 54 -3.78 -19.12 -3.87
N ILE A 55 -3.24 -18.77 -5.04
CA ILE A 55 -3.19 -17.39 -5.52
C ILE A 55 -3.62 -17.25 -6.98
N GLU A 56 -4.11 -16.07 -7.33
CA GLU A 56 -4.19 -15.58 -8.71
C GLU A 56 -3.05 -14.57 -8.92
N ALA A 57 -2.01 -14.95 -9.67
CA ALA A 57 -0.80 -14.15 -9.79
C ALA A 57 -0.86 -13.08 -10.90
N ILE A 58 -0.32 -11.90 -10.60
CA ILE A 58 0.10 -10.90 -11.59
C ILE A 58 1.61 -10.75 -11.44
N LEU A 59 2.39 -11.11 -12.45
CA LEU A 59 3.85 -11.02 -12.40
C LEU A 59 4.27 -9.60 -12.79
N VAL A 60 5.03 -8.92 -11.94
CA VAL A 60 5.46 -7.53 -12.20
C VAL A 60 6.97 -7.53 -12.33
N GLY A 61 7.52 -7.30 -13.52
CA GLY A 61 8.97 -7.36 -13.72
C GLY A 61 9.37 -7.27 -15.19
N PRO A 62 10.68 -7.26 -15.50
CA PRO A 62 11.15 -7.22 -16.88
C PRO A 62 10.65 -8.44 -17.65
N VAL A 63 9.74 -8.23 -18.59
CA VAL A 63 9.04 -9.33 -19.29
C VAL A 63 10.01 -10.26 -20.00
N ALA A 64 11.08 -9.69 -20.57
CA ALA A 64 12.14 -10.46 -21.22
C ALA A 64 12.84 -11.42 -20.25
N ARG A 65 13.10 -10.99 -19.00
CA ARG A 65 13.72 -11.86 -17.99
C ARG A 65 12.76 -12.92 -17.49
N ILE A 66 11.51 -12.55 -17.18
CA ILE A 66 10.49 -13.50 -16.74
C ILE A 66 10.31 -14.62 -17.78
N ARG A 67 10.20 -14.24 -19.06
CA ARG A 67 10.08 -15.21 -20.16
C ARG A 67 11.33 -16.07 -20.34
N ALA A 68 12.52 -15.48 -20.24
CA ALA A 68 13.77 -16.24 -20.35
C ALA A 68 13.91 -17.29 -19.24
N VAL A 69 13.58 -16.94 -17.99
CA VAL A 69 13.59 -17.89 -16.87
C VAL A 69 12.52 -18.97 -17.09
N ALA A 70 11.33 -18.59 -17.55
CA ALA A 70 10.28 -19.56 -17.83
C ALA A 70 10.68 -20.56 -18.92
N GLU A 71 11.26 -20.08 -20.01
CA GLU A 71 11.75 -20.93 -21.11
C GLU A 71 12.88 -21.86 -20.64
N GLN A 72 13.85 -21.32 -19.90
CA GLN A 72 15.00 -22.08 -19.39
C GLN A 72 14.59 -23.24 -18.47
N HIS A 73 13.54 -23.05 -17.66
CA HIS A 73 13.09 -24.04 -16.66
C HIS A 73 11.78 -24.76 -17.05
N GLY A 74 11.26 -24.52 -18.25
CA GLY A 74 10.03 -25.16 -18.73
C GLY A 74 8.77 -24.76 -17.96
N PHE A 75 8.72 -23.53 -17.43
CA PHE A 75 7.54 -23.01 -16.76
C PHE A 75 6.49 -22.52 -17.74
N ASP A 76 5.23 -22.86 -17.49
CA ASP A 76 4.09 -22.36 -18.25
C ASP A 76 3.61 -21.02 -17.69
N LEU A 77 3.53 -20.00 -18.55
CA LEU A 77 3.03 -18.66 -18.24
C LEU A 77 1.62 -18.42 -18.82
N SER A 78 0.99 -19.47 -19.38
CA SER A 78 -0.33 -19.36 -20.02
C SER A 78 -1.39 -18.87 -19.03
N GLY A 79 -2.13 -17.83 -19.42
CA GLY A 79 -3.20 -17.25 -18.60
C GLY A 79 -2.72 -16.35 -17.46
N ILE A 80 -1.41 -16.10 -17.34
CA ILE A 80 -0.85 -15.25 -16.28
C ILE A 80 -0.59 -13.84 -16.82
N GLN A 81 -1.10 -12.83 -16.12
CA GLN A 81 -0.84 -11.44 -16.45
C GLN A 81 0.60 -11.07 -16.10
N ILE A 82 1.30 -10.40 -17.03
CA ILE A 82 2.66 -9.90 -16.83
C ILE A 82 2.69 -8.40 -17.10
N GLU A 83 3.21 -7.65 -16.14
CA GLU A 83 3.35 -6.19 -16.21
C GLU A 83 4.83 -5.84 -16.34
N ASP A 84 5.19 -5.31 -17.52
CA ASP A 84 6.57 -5.05 -17.89
C ASP A 84 7.13 -3.81 -17.20
N VAL A 85 8.21 -3.98 -16.44
CA VAL A 85 8.93 -2.90 -15.77
C VAL A 85 10.44 -3.15 -15.81
N ALA A 86 11.22 -2.08 -15.89
CA ALA A 86 12.65 -2.18 -16.20
C ALA A 86 13.53 -2.83 -15.11
N HIS A 87 13.19 -2.66 -13.82
CA HIS A 87 14.03 -3.11 -12.70
C HIS A 87 13.23 -3.47 -11.43
N ASN A 88 13.91 -4.05 -10.44
CA ASN A 88 13.33 -4.57 -9.19
C ASN A 88 12.53 -3.53 -8.38
N HIS A 89 13.08 -2.34 -8.13
CA HIS A 89 12.35 -1.29 -7.40
C HIS A 89 11.07 -0.87 -8.15
N ALA A 90 11.14 -0.75 -9.48
CA ALA A 90 9.97 -0.42 -10.29
C ALA A 90 8.88 -1.49 -10.19
N ALA A 91 9.23 -2.77 -10.02
CA ALA A 91 8.25 -3.83 -9.82
C ALA A 91 7.49 -3.73 -8.49
N ALA A 92 8.20 -3.43 -7.40
CA ALA A 92 7.55 -3.24 -6.10
C ALA A 92 6.58 -2.06 -6.11
N TYR A 93 6.97 -0.94 -6.74
CA TYR A 93 6.08 0.22 -6.89
C TYR A 93 4.92 -0.07 -7.83
N ARG A 94 5.17 -0.67 -8.99
CA ARG A 94 4.12 -0.97 -9.95
C ARG A 94 3.08 -1.94 -9.39
N ALA A 95 3.49 -2.91 -8.57
CA ALA A 95 2.60 -3.83 -7.89
C ALA A 95 1.52 -3.12 -7.05
N VAL A 96 1.84 -1.98 -6.43
CA VAL A 96 0.89 -1.21 -5.61
C VAL A 96 0.12 -0.14 -6.40
N GLU A 97 0.52 0.15 -7.63
CA GLU A 97 -0.10 1.16 -8.51
C GLU A 97 -1.13 0.57 -9.47
N MET A 98 -1.18 -0.74 -9.59
CA MET A 98 -2.20 -1.40 -10.40
C MET A 98 -3.49 -1.48 -9.63
N ILE A 99 -4.57 -1.00 -10.24
CA ILE A 99 -5.92 -1.21 -9.72
C ILE A 99 -6.21 -2.70 -9.75
N ASN A 100 -6.32 -3.30 -8.58
CA ASN A 100 -6.62 -4.70 -8.41
C ASN A 100 -7.78 -4.84 -7.42
N SER A 101 -8.89 -5.43 -7.84
CA SER A 101 -10.10 -5.60 -7.02
C SER A 101 -9.88 -6.40 -5.74
N ARG A 102 -8.79 -7.17 -5.66
CA ARG A 102 -8.42 -7.90 -4.44
C ARG A 102 -7.39 -7.16 -3.59
N MET A 103 -6.84 -6.04 -4.07
CA MET A 103 -6.02 -5.11 -3.29
C MET A 103 -6.83 -3.83 -3.02
N LEU A 104 -7.65 -3.88 -1.97
CA LEU A 104 -8.69 -2.88 -1.69
C LEU A 104 -8.20 -1.43 -1.73
N CYS A 105 -7.01 -1.14 -1.21
CA CYS A 105 -6.47 0.21 -1.22
C CYS A 105 -6.27 0.79 -2.64
N THR A 106 -5.97 -0.06 -3.63
CA THR A 106 -5.83 0.36 -5.04
C THR A 106 -7.19 0.68 -5.66
N THR A 107 -8.22 -0.10 -5.33
CA THR A 107 -9.60 0.19 -5.75
C THR A 107 -10.21 1.37 -5.01
N ASP A 108 -9.89 1.57 -3.73
CA ASP A 108 -10.37 2.71 -2.94
C ASP A 108 -9.79 4.00 -3.51
N ALA A 109 -8.48 4.03 -3.79
CA ALA A 109 -7.83 5.17 -4.44
C ALA A 109 -8.48 5.49 -5.79
N ALA A 110 -8.65 4.49 -6.66
CA ALA A 110 -9.30 4.67 -7.96
C ALA A 110 -10.76 5.15 -7.83
N SER A 111 -11.51 4.62 -6.85
CA SER A 111 -12.88 5.01 -6.59
C SER A 111 -12.97 6.47 -6.14
N LEU A 112 -12.09 6.91 -5.23
CA LEU A 112 -12.01 8.30 -4.78
C LEU A 112 -11.69 9.25 -5.95
N CYS A 113 -10.76 8.88 -6.83
CA CYS A 113 -10.45 9.67 -8.03
C CYS A 113 -11.66 9.78 -8.95
N LYS A 114 -12.40 8.68 -9.16
CA LYS A 114 -13.62 8.71 -9.97
C LYS A 114 -14.76 9.52 -9.33
N MET A 115 -14.86 9.52 -8.01
CA MET A 115 -15.80 10.38 -7.28
C MET A 115 -15.45 11.86 -7.47
N ALA A 116 -14.15 12.22 -7.48
CA ALA A 116 -13.70 13.59 -7.79
C ALA A 116 -13.99 13.98 -9.24
N ASP A 117 -13.69 13.12 -10.22
CA ASP A 117 -14.03 13.34 -11.64
C ASP A 117 -15.53 13.63 -11.85
N ARG A 118 -16.38 12.96 -11.07
CA ARG A 118 -17.83 13.09 -11.12
C ARG A 118 -18.37 14.28 -10.30
N GLY A 119 -17.49 15.04 -9.66
CA GLY A 119 -17.85 16.18 -8.81
C GLY A 119 -18.53 15.79 -7.49
N GLN A 120 -18.43 14.52 -7.06
CA GLN A 120 -18.92 14.09 -5.75
C GLN A 120 -17.95 14.48 -4.63
N ILE A 121 -16.65 14.47 -4.94
CA ILE A 121 -15.62 15.11 -4.13
C ILE A 121 -15.30 16.45 -4.78
N THR A 122 -15.42 17.53 -4.01
CA THR A 122 -15.23 18.91 -4.49
C THR A 122 -14.16 19.61 -3.66
N GLY A 123 -13.49 20.60 -4.25
CA GLY A 123 -12.47 21.40 -3.55
C GLY A 123 -11.07 20.78 -3.54
N ALA A 124 -10.88 19.66 -4.23
CA ALA A 124 -9.58 19.03 -4.44
C ALA A 124 -9.54 18.34 -5.81
N ILE A 125 -8.33 18.24 -6.38
CA ILE A 125 -8.01 17.36 -7.50
C ILE A 125 -7.34 16.11 -6.92
N LEU A 126 -7.70 14.94 -7.44
CA LEU A 126 -7.25 13.66 -6.91
C LEU A 126 -6.64 12.85 -8.06
N ASP A 127 -5.59 12.09 -7.74
CA ASP A 127 -5.09 11.03 -8.59
C ASP A 127 -4.52 9.89 -7.73
N GLY A 128 -4.54 8.67 -8.26
CA GLY A 128 -4.20 7.46 -7.53
C GLY A 128 -4.78 6.19 -8.15
N PRO A 129 -4.29 5.01 -7.76
CA PRO A 129 -3.23 4.78 -6.77
C PRO A 129 -1.83 5.15 -7.30
N LEU A 130 -1.00 5.72 -6.44
CA LEU A 130 0.38 6.09 -6.72
C LEU A 130 1.29 5.55 -5.61
N ALA A 131 2.44 4.99 -5.98
CA ALA A 131 3.51 4.76 -5.03
C ALA A 131 4.06 6.10 -4.52
N LEU A 132 4.61 6.10 -3.30
CA LEU A 132 5.01 7.32 -2.60
C LEU A 132 6.03 8.15 -3.41
N ASP A 133 6.99 7.50 -4.06
CA ASP A 133 8.01 8.18 -4.86
C ASP A 133 7.40 8.95 -6.03
N ASN A 134 6.44 8.34 -6.73
CA ASN A 134 5.71 8.97 -7.82
C ASN A 134 4.76 10.05 -7.34
N ALA A 135 4.17 9.85 -6.16
CA ALA A 135 3.33 10.87 -5.55
C ALA A 135 4.14 12.14 -5.27
N ILE A 136 5.38 12.06 -4.75
CA ILE A 136 6.12 13.23 -4.23
C ILE A 136 7.30 13.71 -5.08
N SER A 137 7.66 13.03 -6.17
CA SER A 137 8.77 13.41 -7.05
C SER A 137 8.36 13.54 -8.51
N LYS A 138 8.38 14.77 -9.03
CA LYS A 138 8.15 15.06 -10.47
C LYS A 138 9.06 14.25 -11.39
N GLU A 139 10.30 14.02 -10.97
CA GLU A 139 11.25 13.24 -11.76
C GLU A 139 10.90 11.75 -11.78
N ALA A 140 10.49 11.17 -10.64
CA ALA A 140 10.04 9.78 -10.59
C ALA A 140 8.79 9.56 -11.45
N ALA A 141 7.81 10.47 -11.35
CA ALA A 141 6.61 10.45 -12.16
C ALA A 141 6.94 10.54 -13.67
N ARG A 142 7.86 11.43 -14.06
CA ARG A 142 8.31 11.56 -15.46
C ARG A 142 9.00 10.30 -15.97
N ILE A 143 9.94 9.74 -15.21
CA ILE A 143 10.67 8.50 -15.57
C ILE A 143 9.68 7.36 -15.84
N LYS A 144 8.65 7.24 -15.00
CA LYS A 144 7.61 6.22 -15.13
C LYS A 144 6.47 6.62 -16.07
N LYS A 145 6.57 7.77 -16.75
CA LYS A 145 5.61 8.27 -17.74
C LYS A 145 4.19 8.38 -17.18
N ILE A 146 4.06 8.85 -15.94
CA ILE A 146 2.77 9.07 -15.29
C ILE A 146 2.25 10.43 -15.72
N GLU A 147 1.13 10.42 -16.46
CA GLU A 147 0.40 11.63 -16.83
C GLU A 147 -0.61 11.96 -15.72
N SER A 148 -0.30 12.97 -14.92
CA SER A 148 -1.09 13.33 -13.75
C SER A 148 -0.93 14.81 -13.43
N VAL A 149 -2.01 15.42 -12.92
CA VAL A 149 -1.98 16.79 -12.37
C VAL A 149 -1.60 16.83 -10.90
N VAL A 150 -1.53 15.68 -10.21
CA VAL A 150 -1.20 15.56 -8.78
C VAL A 150 0.17 14.90 -8.58
N ALA A 151 0.53 13.91 -9.40
CA ALA A 151 1.78 13.16 -9.21
C ALA A 151 3.01 14.07 -9.27
N GLY A 152 3.87 13.90 -8.28
CA GLY A 152 5.14 14.59 -8.13
C GLY A 152 5.10 15.83 -7.24
N ASP A 153 3.92 16.36 -6.90
CA ASP A 153 3.78 17.59 -6.09
C ASP A 153 2.42 17.68 -5.37
N PRO A 154 2.12 16.76 -4.43
CA PRO A 154 0.82 16.68 -3.80
C PRO A 154 0.78 17.53 -2.53
N ASP A 155 -0.30 18.30 -2.34
CA ASP A 155 -0.56 18.97 -1.05
C ASP A 155 -0.97 17.97 0.04
N ILE A 156 -1.64 16.88 -0.35
CA ILE A 156 -2.19 15.86 0.55
C ILE A 156 -1.85 14.47 0.04
N VAL A 157 -1.26 13.65 0.90
CA VAL A 157 -1.03 12.22 0.63
C VAL A 157 -2.00 11.39 1.47
N VAL A 158 -2.90 10.68 0.80
CA VAL A 158 -3.79 9.69 1.44
C VAL A 158 -3.09 8.34 1.45
N VAL A 159 -2.90 7.78 2.65
CA VAL A 159 -2.25 6.49 2.86
C VAL A 159 -3.28 5.35 2.90
N PRO A 160 -2.88 4.10 2.59
CA PRO A 160 -3.81 2.98 2.50
C PRO A 160 -4.40 2.56 3.86
N ASP A 161 -3.69 2.82 4.95
CA ASP A 161 -4.09 2.39 6.29
C ASP A 161 -3.36 3.17 7.39
N LEU A 162 -3.78 2.96 8.64
CA LEU A 162 -3.24 3.64 9.82
C LEU A 162 -1.77 3.31 10.09
N ALA A 163 -1.33 2.07 9.87
CA ALA A 163 0.05 1.67 10.10
C ALA A 163 0.99 2.38 9.11
N SER A 164 0.61 2.37 7.83
CA SER A 164 1.31 3.09 6.77
C SER A 164 1.41 4.60 7.07
N GLY A 165 0.30 5.22 7.50
CA GLY A 165 0.28 6.63 7.89
C GLY A 165 1.15 6.96 9.11
N ASN A 166 1.10 6.12 10.13
CA ASN A 166 1.90 6.30 11.35
C ASN A 166 3.39 6.16 11.08
N ILE A 167 3.79 5.22 10.21
CA ILE A 167 5.18 5.06 9.78
C ILE A 167 5.64 6.30 9.02
N LEU A 168 4.87 6.75 8.02
CA LEU A 168 5.20 7.92 7.20
C LEU A 168 5.33 9.19 8.04
N ALA A 169 4.33 9.49 8.88
CA ALA A 169 4.32 10.66 9.74
C ALA A 169 5.53 10.66 10.71
N LYS A 170 5.84 9.51 11.33
CA LYS A 170 7.01 9.41 12.21
C LYS A 170 8.32 9.55 11.45
N GLN A 171 8.43 8.99 10.25
CA GLN A 171 9.63 9.15 9.42
C GLN A 171 9.87 10.65 9.14
N LEU A 172 8.85 11.39 8.71
CA LEU A 172 8.95 12.84 8.47
C LEU A 172 9.36 13.61 9.73
N THR A 173 8.72 13.34 10.87
CA THR A 173 9.03 14.04 12.13
C THR A 173 10.44 13.74 12.64
N PHE A 174 10.83 12.46 12.69
CA PHE A 174 12.06 12.03 13.38
C PHE A 174 13.30 12.01 12.48
N MET A 175 13.14 11.81 11.17
CA MET A 175 14.27 11.74 10.23
C MET A 175 14.38 12.98 9.35
N SER A 176 13.27 13.66 9.08
CA SER A 176 13.26 14.88 8.24
C SER A 176 13.05 16.16 9.07
N ASN A 177 12.94 16.04 10.40
CA ASN A 177 12.72 17.14 11.34
C ASN A 177 11.51 18.01 10.96
N ALA A 178 10.48 17.38 10.38
CA ALA A 178 9.25 18.05 10.00
C ALA A 178 8.45 18.47 11.26
N ASP A 179 7.86 19.67 11.22
CA ASP A 179 6.84 20.05 12.19
C ASP A 179 5.56 19.24 11.94
N GLY A 180 4.88 18.84 13.01
CA GLY A 180 3.66 18.04 12.94
C GLY A 180 2.45 18.75 13.54
N ALA A 181 1.26 18.45 13.02
CA ALA A 181 -0.02 18.78 13.62
C ALA A 181 -0.99 17.61 13.38
N GLY A 182 -1.90 17.36 14.31
CA GLY A 182 -2.81 16.22 14.27
C GLY A 182 -4.24 16.62 14.65
N ILE A 183 -5.19 16.30 13.78
CA ILE A 183 -6.62 16.55 14.00
C ILE A 183 -7.48 15.43 13.39
N VAL A 184 -8.64 15.18 13.99
CA VAL A 184 -9.67 14.30 13.44
C VAL A 184 -10.62 15.11 12.55
N LEU A 185 -10.79 14.67 11.30
CA LEU A 185 -11.76 15.22 10.36
C LEU A 185 -13.12 14.52 10.50
N GLY A 186 -14.22 15.23 10.20
CA GLY A 186 -15.59 14.69 10.21
C GLY A 186 -16.33 14.71 11.55
N ALA A 187 -15.65 15.04 12.65
CA ALA A 187 -16.29 15.24 13.95
C ALA A 187 -17.06 16.57 14.01
N ARG A 188 -18.15 16.63 14.80
CA ARG A 188 -18.95 17.86 15.00
C ARG A 188 -18.19 18.97 15.74
N VAL A 189 -17.18 18.59 16.50
CA VAL A 189 -16.27 19.49 17.22
C VAL A 189 -14.84 19.08 16.91
N PRO A 190 -13.87 20.01 16.86
CA PRO A 190 -12.47 19.66 16.63
C PRO A 190 -11.94 18.71 17.70
N ILE A 191 -11.32 17.60 17.29
CA ILE A 191 -10.63 16.67 18.18
C ILE A 191 -9.17 16.64 17.77
N ILE A 192 -8.29 17.09 18.68
CA ILE A 192 -6.84 17.11 18.46
C ILE A 192 -6.28 15.71 18.73
N LEU A 193 -5.40 15.26 17.84
CA LEU A 193 -4.59 14.06 18.02
C LEU A 193 -3.16 14.46 18.36
N THR A 194 -2.68 14.03 19.53
CA THR A 194 -1.28 14.24 19.95
C THR A 194 -0.58 12.91 20.19
N SER A 195 0.70 12.84 19.85
CA SER A 195 1.61 11.80 20.32
C SER A 195 2.20 12.19 21.68
N ARG A 196 2.53 11.18 22.50
CA ARG A 196 3.27 11.40 23.76
C ARG A 196 4.65 12.01 23.51
N ALA A 197 5.22 11.74 22.34
CA ALA A 197 6.52 12.26 21.93
C ALA A 197 6.46 13.67 21.33
N ASP A 198 5.28 14.27 21.18
CA ASP A 198 5.16 15.59 20.56
C ASP A 198 5.75 16.70 21.42
N ASN A 199 6.51 17.57 20.76
CA ASN A 199 7.04 18.79 21.35
C ASN A 199 5.93 19.86 21.53
N LYS A 200 6.25 20.95 22.22
CA LYS A 200 5.29 22.04 22.48
C LYS A 200 4.76 22.68 21.19
N ARG A 201 5.60 22.80 20.16
CA ARG A 201 5.28 23.44 18.88
C ARG A 201 4.24 22.63 18.11
N ALA A 202 4.40 21.30 18.05
CA ALA A 202 3.44 20.41 17.41
C ALA A 202 2.05 20.47 18.08
N LYS A 203 2.01 20.48 19.42
CA LYS A 203 0.75 20.64 20.18
C LYS A 203 0.07 21.98 19.90
N LEU A 204 0.85 23.07 19.86
CA LEU A 204 0.32 24.40 19.53
C LEU A 204 -0.19 24.46 18.08
N ALA A 205 0.52 23.85 17.14
CA ALA A 205 0.11 23.76 15.74
C ALA A 205 -1.22 23.00 15.60
N SER A 206 -1.40 21.88 16.31
CA SER A 206 -2.68 21.17 16.34
C SER A 206 -3.82 22.03 16.88
N CYS A 207 -3.58 22.84 17.92
CA CYS A 207 -4.58 23.81 18.40
C CYS A 207 -4.91 24.87 17.35
N ALA A 208 -3.90 25.39 16.63
CA ALA A 208 -4.12 26.37 15.58
C ALA A 208 -4.97 25.80 14.44
N VAL A 209 -4.68 24.57 13.98
CA VAL A 209 -5.50 23.86 12.99
C VAL A 209 -6.93 23.65 13.48
N ALA A 210 -7.11 23.27 14.76
CA ALA A 210 -8.43 23.13 15.37
C ALA A 210 -9.24 24.43 15.36
N CYS A 211 -8.61 25.57 15.65
CA CYS A 211 -9.25 26.89 15.58
C CYS A 211 -9.70 27.24 14.15
N LEU A 212 -8.85 26.97 13.15
CA LEU A 212 -9.19 27.19 11.74
C LEU A 212 -10.39 26.34 11.32
N MET A 213 -10.41 25.05 11.69
CA MET A 213 -11.52 24.15 11.38
C MET A 213 -12.83 24.57 12.04
N ALA A 214 -12.79 24.96 13.32
CA ALA A 214 -13.96 25.48 14.03
C ALA A 214 -14.50 26.74 13.35
N SER A 215 -13.61 27.64 12.93
CA SER A 215 -13.97 28.91 12.29
C SER A 215 -14.57 28.70 10.90
N ALA A 216 -14.03 27.77 10.10
CA ALA A 216 -14.58 27.43 8.79
C ALA A 216 -16.03 26.91 8.89
N THR A 217 -16.33 26.12 9.91
CA THR A 217 -17.70 25.62 10.18
C THR A 217 -18.66 26.74 10.58
N ILE A 218 -18.16 27.75 11.31
CA ILE A 218 -18.93 28.92 11.72
C ILE A 218 -19.22 29.84 10.53
N LEU A 219 -18.22 30.07 9.66
CA LEU A 219 -18.32 30.94 8.49
C LEU A 219 -19.16 30.33 7.35
N ALA A 220 -19.27 29.00 7.28
CA ALA A 220 -20.08 28.30 6.29
C ALA A 220 -21.60 28.27 6.63
N LYS A 221 -22.01 28.69 7.83
CA LYS A 221 -23.44 28.85 8.14
C LYS A 221 -23.98 30.10 7.44
N PRO A 222 -25.08 30.02 6.66
CA PRO A 222 -25.70 31.22 6.12
C PRO A 222 -26.15 32.09 7.29
N THR A 223 -25.71 33.34 7.30
CA THR A 223 -26.26 34.37 8.18
C THR A 223 -27.77 34.38 7.97
N LYS A 224 -28.54 34.00 9.00
CA LYS A 224 -29.99 34.16 8.97
C LYS A 224 -30.27 35.64 8.73
N SER A 225 -30.74 35.97 7.53
CA SER A 225 -31.30 37.29 7.24
C SER A 225 -32.48 37.49 8.19
N GLY A 226 -32.48 38.61 8.91
CA GLY A 226 -33.46 38.93 9.94
C GLY A 226 -34.89 38.94 9.43
N ALA A 227 -35.79 38.59 10.34
CA ALA A 227 -37.20 39.01 10.31
C ALA A 227 -37.32 40.42 10.90
#